data_AF-A0A5N5I7G3-F1
#
_entry.id   AF-A0A5N5I7G3-F1
#
_cell.length_a   1.000
_cell.length_b   1.000
_cell.length_c   1.000
_cell.angle_alpha   90.00
_cell.angle_beta   90.00
_cell.angle_gamma   90.00
#
_symmetry.space_group_name_H-M   'P 1'
#
loop_
_entity.id
_entity.type
_entity.pdbx_description
1 polymer ?
#
loop_
_entity_poly.entity_id
_entity_poly.type
_entity_poly.pdbx_seq_one_letter_code
_entity_poly.pdbx_strand_id
1 'polypeptide(L)'
;MRNLDSRSQFSNHPNPDMVTGTGSKKRHRAVHPASSATASSSSRPCVAVIIDSHARRPTHPDPNPIPSPTLKPNPTTPYSFDDPSSADVILRLFVDPSPLDPSATSLSLSPATTEPQDDVVLHLHAHALRRCKYFAALLSDRWHHPHAQDDAVRHISLRVPPTPGAMDARISLLQLLYTPDLASAITTVSTALDLLPVASELIFEDCVRFCLRFLEAVPWNQDDEARVLALIPHLSEDEAKDLIARVSGTPDSSEEMLYGLILALTHNPSMAFVKAFVAKLLREFGSRDLVERVLDRAFQTTFKVVKESMEEYTSPGVRGDHDETEAIQRLNLHTAMTNGKHLVWLVERMIELRVADSAVREWSEQPAFAADLQRAFRDDAWRNIVPGLPSILLRCTSRLANAVAAGTILVDAQVRKKLVKDWLPVLIVCKDTNTSPLTSSNKPLYLDLEEIFLRIISTLPMSDSQELLQQCLSFSTRNVEDCPHLVTAFNTWFRRATHPPQLQNLC
;
A
#
# COMPACT_ATOMS: atom_id res chain seq x y z
N MET A 1 -56.19 -46.79 -65.69
CA MET A 1 -55.93 -46.85 -67.15
C MET A 1 -54.59 -46.18 -67.43
N ARG A 2 -53.62 -46.95 -67.97
CA ARG A 2 -52.38 -46.62 -68.72
C ARG A 2 -51.66 -45.28 -68.45
N ASN A 3 -50.43 -45.31 -67.88
CA ASN A 3 -49.08 -45.15 -68.52
C ASN A 3 -48.83 -43.73 -69.07
N LEU A 4 -47.69 -43.03 -68.90
CA LEU A 4 -46.24 -43.35 -68.83
C LEU A 4 -45.53 -42.35 -67.87
N ASP A 5 -44.59 -42.74 -66.99
CA ASP A 5 -43.11 -42.85 -67.18
C ASP A 5 -42.41 -41.58 -67.72
N SER A 6 -41.20 -41.15 -67.33
CA SER A 6 -40.21 -41.45 -66.27
C SER A 6 -39.02 -40.50 -66.58
N ARG A 7 -38.43 -39.79 -65.60
CA ARG A 7 -37.12 -40.08 -64.96
C ARG A 7 -35.90 -40.28 -65.90
N SER A 8 -34.84 -39.47 -65.70
CA SER A 8 -33.40 -39.88 -65.58
C SER A 8 -32.56 -38.60 -65.40
N GLN A 9 -31.70 -38.37 -64.40
CA GLN A 9 -30.74 -39.12 -63.58
C GLN A 9 -29.42 -39.52 -64.24
N PHE A 10 -28.38 -39.43 -63.39
CA PHE A 10 -27.00 -39.93 -63.39
C PHE A 10 -25.92 -38.96 -63.92
N SER A 11 -24.94 -38.48 -63.14
CA SER A 11 -24.04 -39.03 -62.08
C SER A 11 -22.67 -39.41 -62.65
N ASN A 12 -21.57 -38.85 -62.11
CA ASN A 12 -20.52 -39.56 -61.36
C ASN A 12 -19.19 -38.77 -61.26
N HIS A 13 -18.56 -38.91 -60.08
CA HIS A 13 -17.18 -38.59 -59.63
C HIS A 13 -16.05 -39.12 -60.54
N PRO A 14 -14.72 -38.78 -60.40
CA PRO A 14 -13.93 -38.68 -59.13
C PRO A 14 -12.69 -37.71 -59.07
N ASN A 15 -12.02 -37.72 -57.90
CA ASN A 15 -10.69 -37.16 -57.46
C ASN A 15 -9.48 -37.65 -58.33
N PRO A 16 -8.16 -37.27 -58.20
CA PRO A 16 -7.38 -36.77 -57.03
C PRO A 16 -6.13 -35.81 -57.28
N ASP A 17 -5.42 -35.45 -56.19
CA ASP A 17 -3.97 -35.16 -55.97
C ASP A 17 -3.09 -34.24 -56.86
N MET A 18 -2.33 -33.31 -56.23
CA MET A 18 -0.86 -33.38 -56.00
C MET A 18 -0.15 -32.02 -55.78
N VAL A 19 0.87 -32.08 -54.93
CA VAL A 19 1.80 -31.08 -54.36
C VAL A 19 2.81 -30.50 -55.38
N THR A 20 3.25 -29.23 -55.23
CA THR A 20 4.67 -28.74 -55.17
C THR A 20 4.84 -27.23 -55.43
N GLY A 21 5.82 -26.59 -54.75
CA GLY A 21 6.54 -25.39 -55.23
C GLY A 21 6.38 -24.08 -54.43
N THR A 22 6.84 -23.99 -53.18
CA THR A 22 8.09 -23.30 -52.72
C THR A 22 8.67 -22.17 -53.60
N GLY A 23 8.78 -20.97 -53.00
CA GLY A 23 9.99 -20.12 -53.11
C GLY A 23 9.76 -18.61 -53.30
N SER A 24 10.00 -17.79 -52.25
CA SER A 24 10.90 -16.61 -52.32
C SER A 24 11.00 -15.81 -51.00
N LYS A 25 12.16 -15.99 -50.34
CA LYS A 25 13.11 -14.99 -49.80
C LYS A 25 12.62 -13.79 -48.95
N LYS A 26 12.86 -13.93 -47.64
CA LYS A 26 13.87 -13.21 -46.83
C LYS A 26 13.96 -11.67 -46.97
N ARG A 27 13.55 -10.95 -45.91
CA ARG A 27 14.32 -9.82 -45.37
C ARG A 27 14.02 -9.59 -43.88
N HIS A 28 14.92 -10.09 -43.03
CA HIS A 28 15.10 -9.61 -41.67
C HIS A 28 15.78 -8.23 -41.72
N ARG A 29 15.31 -7.29 -40.89
CA ARG A 29 16.13 -6.16 -40.45
C ARG A 29 16.08 -6.07 -38.93
N ALA A 30 17.26 -6.20 -38.33
CA ALA A 30 17.54 -6.02 -36.92
C ALA A 30 17.32 -4.56 -36.49
N VAL A 31 16.85 -4.38 -35.26
CA VAL A 31 16.82 -3.10 -34.55
C VAL A 31 17.62 -3.27 -33.26
N HIS A 32 18.74 -2.55 -33.16
CA HIS A 32 19.43 -2.29 -31.90
C HIS A 32 19.00 -0.91 -31.38
N PRO A 33 19.08 -0.67 -30.05
CA PRO A 33 18.51 0.49 -29.41
C PRO A 33 19.45 1.70 -29.49
N ALA A 34 18.88 2.88 -29.74
CA ALA A 34 19.56 4.15 -29.54
C ALA A 34 18.74 4.98 -28.55
N SER A 35 19.39 5.25 -27.43
CA SER A 35 19.05 6.21 -26.38
C SER A 35 19.00 7.64 -26.91
N SER A 36 17.93 8.36 -26.62
CA SER A 36 17.93 9.83 -26.60
C SER A 36 16.68 10.32 -25.87
N ALA A 37 16.91 10.91 -24.69
CA ALA A 37 15.95 11.68 -23.94
C ALA A 37 15.76 13.05 -24.59
N THR A 38 14.51 13.50 -24.72
CA THR A 38 14.18 14.89 -25.04
C THR A 38 13.26 15.42 -23.96
N ALA A 39 13.82 16.33 -23.16
CA ALA A 39 13.13 17.24 -22.28
C ALA A 39 12.81 18.55 -23.04
N SER A 40 11.64 19.10 -22.78
CA SER A 40 11.22 20.47 -23.14
C SER A 40 10.57 21.06 -21.87
N SER A 41 11.26 21.86 -21.06
CA SER A 41 11.53 23.30 -21.18
C SER A 41 10.30 24.19 -20.93
N SER A 42 10.24 24.82 -19.76
CA SER A 42 9.65 26.14 -19.58
C SER A 42 10.53 26.98 -18.67
N SER A 43 11.00 28.08 -19.21
CA SER A 43 12.03 29.01 -18.73
C SER A 43 11.44 30.28 -18.12
N ARG A 44 12.04 30.79 -17.03
CA ARG A 44 12.13 32.25 -16.74
C ARG A 44 13.42 32.57 -15.94
N PRO A 45 14.13 33.68 -16.25
CA PRO A 45 15.40 34.06 -15.63
C PRO A 45 15.24 35.21 -14.61
N CYS A 46 16.13 35.28 -13.60
CA CYS A 46 16.36 36.49 -12.83
C CYS A 46 17.86 36.83 -12.80
N VAL A 47 18.11 38.10 -13.08
CA VAL A 47 19.37 38.75 -13.47
C VAL A 47 20.14 39.18 -12.23
N ALA A 48 21.46 38.94 -12.26
CA ALA A 48 22.42 39.47 -11.29
C ALA A 48 22.59 40.99 -11.47
N VAL A 49 22.49 41.74 -10.38
CA VAL A 49 22.77 43.17 -10.33
C VAL A 49 24.17 43.36 -9.74
N ILE A 50 25.07 43.87 -10.57
CA ILE A 50 26.36 44.46 -10.22
C ILE A 50 26.09 45.90 -9.82
N ILE A 51 26.56 46.34 -8.65
CA ILE A 51 26.72 47.77 -8.35
C ILE A 51 28.16 47.98 -7.88
N ASP A 52 28.88 48.71 -8.72
CA ASP A 52 30.16 49.37 -8.47
C ASP A 52 29.93 50.67 -7.69
N SER A 53 30.83 51.02 -6.78
CA SER A 53 30.81 52.30 -6.05
C SER A 53 32.19 52.63 -5.50
N HIS A 54 32.98 53.36 -6.30
CA HIS A 54 34.14 54.12 -5.84
C HIS A 54 33.72 55.32 -4.97
N ALA A 55 34.39 55.54 -3.83
CA ALA A 55 35.22 56.74 -3.58
C ALA A 55 35.56 57.02 -2.09
N ARG A 56 36.83 57.42 -1.90
CA ARG A 56 37.45 58.28 -0.85
C ARG A 56 37.94 57.67 0.48
N ARG A 57 39.28 57.56 0.54
CA ARG A 57 40.16 57.74 1.72
C ARG A 57 39.94 59.09 2.41
N PRO A 58 40.26 59.16 3.72
CA PRO A 58 41.41 59.98 4.12
C PRO A 58 42.33 59.29 5.14
N THR A 59 43.45 59.97 5.37
CA THR A 59 44.74 59.59 5.95
C THR A 59 44.84 59.59 7.49
N HIS A 60 45.74 58.73 7.99
CA HIS A 60 46.44 58.59 9.30
C HIS A 60 46.55 59.82 10.24
N PRO A 61 46.74 59.59 11.58
CA PRO A 61 48.09 59.33 12.13
C PRO A 61 48.19 58.25 13.26
N ASP A 62 49.34 57.57 13.30
CA ASP A 62 49.88 56.75 14.40
C ASP A 62 50.42 57.63 15.56
N PRO A 63 50.57 57.15 16.82
CA PRO A 63 51.83 56.46 17.20
C PRO A 63 51.80 55.41 18.35
N ASN A 64 52.79 54.50 18.24
CA ASN A 64 53.63 53.88 19.29
C ASN A 64 53.34 52.45 19.85
N PRO A 65 54.42 51.71 20.23
CA PRO A 65 54.54 50.26 19.98
C PRO A 65 54.73 49.34 21.22
N ILE A 66 54.42 48.03 21.05
CA ILE A 66 55.01 46.80 21.68
C ILE A 66 54.71 46.60 23.20
N PRO A 67 54.44 45.36 23.73
CA PRO A 67 55.17 44.11 23.45
C PRO A 67 54.38 42.82 23.21
N SER A 68 55.03 41.94 22.45
CA SER A 68 54.76 40.51 22.36
C SER A 68 55.00 39.80 23.69
N PRO A 69 54.24 38.72 23.97
CA PRO A 69 54.81 37.55 24.63
C PRO A 69 54.71 36.31 23.72
N THR A 70 55.89 35.78 23.42
CA THR A 70 56.28 34.37 23.54
C THR A 70 55.39 33.27 22.95
N LEU A 71 55.96 32.62 21.92
CA LEU A 71 55.97 31.17 21.67
C LEU A 71 54.62 30.44 21.69
N LYS A 72 53.94 30.44 20.54
CA LYS A 72 53.01 29.35 20.19
C LYS A 72 53.83 28.15 19.69
N PRO A 73 53.66 26.94 20.23
CA PRO A 73 54.19 25.75 19.57
C PRO A 73 53.40 25.48 18.28
N ASN A 74 54.13 25.08 17.24
CA ASN A 74 53.62 24.71 15.92
C ASN A 74 52.49 23.66 16.01
N PRO A 75 51.40 23.77 15.22
CA PRO A 75 50.41 22.72 15.08
C PRO A 75 50.87 21.79 13.94
N THR A 76 51.65 20.74 14.23
CA THR A 76 52.00 19.77 13.16
C THR A 76 52.24 18.34 13.61
N THR A 77 52.03 18.01 14.88
CA THR A 77 51.86 16.61 15.30
C THR A 77 50.36 16.35 15.49
N PRO A 78 49.73 15.45 14.72
CA PRO A 78 48.37 15.02 15.02
C PRO A 78 48.40 14.32 16.39
N TYR A 79 47.81 14.96 17.40
CA TYR A 79 47.64 14.32 18.70
C TYR A 79 46.83 13.04 18.51
N SER A 80 47.36 11.93 19.00
CA SER A 80 46.67 10.64 18.92
C SER A 80 45.69 10.48 20.08
N PHE A 81 44.62 9.73 19.85
CA PHE A 81 43.64 9.43 20.90
C PHE A 81 44.28 8.54 21.97
N ASP A 82 44.03 8.85 23.25
CA ASP A 82 44.54 8.11 24.41
C ASP A 82 46.07 8.07 24.53
N ASP A 83 46.74 9.20 24.27
CA ASP A 83 48.20 9.33 24.37
C ASP A 83 48.63 9.87 25.76
N PRO A 84 49.18 9.03 26.65
CA PRO A 84 49.59 9.45 27.98
C PRO A 84 50.80 10.39 27.98
N SER A 85 51.57 10.48 26.88
CA SER A 85 52.79 11.27 26.83
C SER A 85 52.54 12.76 26.60
N SER A 86 51.39 13.12 26.02
CA SER A 86 51.03 14.50 25.65
C SER A 86 49.70 14.99 26.22
N ALA A 87 48.96 14.13 26.93
CA ALA A 87 47.65 14.49 27.49
C ALA A 87 47.75 15.54 28.61
N ASP A 88 46.87 16.53 28.54
CA ASP A 88 46.65 17.55 29.57
C ASP A 88 45.35 17.30 30.37
N VAL A 89 44.59 16.24 30.02
CA VAL A 89 43.36 15.81 30.67
C VAL A 89 43.34 14.29 30.87
N ILE A 90 43.05 13.85 32.09
CA ILE A 90 42.74 12.45 32.42
C ILE A 90 41.23 12.34 32.66
N LEU A 91 40.54 11.60 31.80
CA LEU A 91 39.11 11.36 31.89
C LEU A 91 38.83 9.94 32.39
N ARG A 92 38.20 9.81 33.55
CA ARG A 92 37.66 8.54 34.06
C ARG A 92 36.19 8.40 33.67
N LEU A 93 35.87 7.35 32.93
CA LEU A 93 34.51 6.90 32.66
C LEU A 93 34.18 5.75 33.62
N PHE A 94 33.02 5.81 34.26
CA PHE A 94 32.58 4.76 35.19
C PHE A 94 31.08 4.50 35.06
N VAL A 95 30.68 3.24 35.27
CA VAL A 95 29.27 2.82 35.34
C VAL A 95 28.84 2.82 36.80
N ASP A 96 27.68 3.42 37.11
CA ASP A 96 27.13 3.36 38.47
C ASP A 96 26.45 1.99 38.68
N PRO A 97 26.81 1.22 39.73
CA PRO A 97 26.09 -0.01 40.04
C PRO A 97 24.62 0.33 40.35
N SER A 98 23.70 -0.37 39.68
CA SER A 98 22.27 -0.20 39.90
C SER A 98 21.95 -0.40 41.40
N PRO A 99 21.16 0.47 42.06
CA PRO A 99 20.82 0.33 43.47
C PRO A 99 19.96 -0.91 43.79
N LEU A 100 19.65 -1.74 42.79
CA LEU A 100 18.85 -2.96 42.91
C LEU A 100 19.68 -4.26 42.94
N ASP A 101 21.02 -4.19 43.04
CA ASP A 101 21.85 -5.39 43.18
C ASP A 101 22.02 -5.79 44.67
N PRO A 102 21.43 -6.91 45.14
CA PRO A 102 21.47 -7.30 46.56
C PRO A 102 22.82 -7.87 47.01
N SER A 103 23.84 -7.88 46.16
CA SER A 103 25.18 -8.39 46.49
C SER A 103 26.07 -7.37 47.21
N ALA A 104 25.69 -6.08 47.25
CA ALA A 104 26.49 -5.01 47.84
C ALA A 104 26.26 -4.78 49.36
N THR A 105 25.61 -5.71 50.07
CA THR A 105 25.53 -5.69 51.55
C THR A 105 26.32 -6.86 52.15
N SER A 106 27.64 -6.82 52.03
CA SER A 106 28.51 -7.43 53.03
C SER A 106 29.69 -6.51 53.33
N LEU A 107 29.63 -5.91 54.53
CA LEU A 107 30.74 -5.18 55.13
C LEU A 107 31.90 -6.16 55.36
N SER A 108 32.92 -6.10 54.51
CA SER A 108 34.24 -6.68 54.78
C SER A 108 35.27 -5.55 54.77
N LEU A 109 35.78 -5.23 55.96
CA LEU A 109 36.95 -4.38 56.13
C LEU A 109 38.19 -5.15 55.63
N SER A 110 38.76 -4.74 54.50
CA SER A 110 40.13 -5.08 54.10
C SER A 110 40.67 -4.01 53.13
N PRO A 111 41.87 -3.45 53.34
CA PRO A 111 42.47 -2.48 52.43
C PRO A 111 43.27 -3.26 51.37
N ALA A 112 42.63 -3.57 50.25
CA ALA A 112 43.31 -4.05 49.06
C ALA A 112 42.55 -3.53 47.84
N THR A 113 43.30 -2.88 46.96
CA THR A 113 42.94 -2.39 45.63
C THR A 113 42.10 -3.40 44.85
N THR A 114 40.79 -3.20 44.82
CA THR A 114 39.87 -3.79 43.84
C THR A 114 39.33 -2.65 43.00
N GLU A 115 39.95 -2.40 41.85
CA GLU A 115 39.41 -1.56 40.79
C GLU A 115 38.03 -2.11 40.38
N PRO A 116 36.96 -1.29 40.33
CA PRO A 116 35.67 -1.71 39.82
C PRO A 116 35.81 -2.09 38.34
N GLN A 117 35.22 -3.22 37.95
CA GLN A 117 35.51 -3.95 36.71
C GLN A 117 35.05 -3.23 35.41
N ASP A 118 34.46 -2.03 35.51
CA ASP A 118 33.88 -1.25 34.40
C ASP A 118 34.37 0.22 34.35
N ASP A 119 35.52 0.52 34.95
CA ASP A 119 36.14 1.83 34.87
C ASP A 119 37.14 1.94 33.73
N VAL A 120 37.01 2.98 32.90
CA VAL A 120 37.92 3.26 31.79
C VAL A 120 38.57 4.61 32.01
N VAL A 121 39.90 4.66 32.03
CA VAL A 121 40.67 5.90 32.15
C VAL A 121 41.30 6.23 30.81
N LEU A 122 41.05 7.44 30.30
CA LEU A 122 41.52 7.92 29.00
C LEU A 122 42.41 9.16 29.16
N HIS A 123 43.51 9.20 28.41
CA HIS A 123 44.46 10.30 28.36
C HIS A 123 44.16 11.19 27.15
N LEU A 124 43.45 12.30 27.40
CA LEU A 124 42.87 13.13 26.36
C LEU A 124 43.44 14.55 26.38
N HIS A 125 43.16 15.30 25.31
CA HIS A 125 43.67 16.63 25.10
C HIS A 125 42.53 17.67 25.18
N ALA A 126 42.73 18.73 25.98
CA ALA A 126 41.74 19.77 26.21
C ALA A 126 41.32 20.47 24.91
N HIS A 127 42.23 20.60 23.92
CA HIS A 127 41.90 21.20 22.63
C HIS A 127 40.89 20.35 21.82
N ALA A 128 40.99 19.01 21.86
CA ALA A 128 40.04 18.12 21.19
C ALA A 128 38.70 18.09 21.95
N LEU A 129 38.74 18.00 23.28
CA LEU A 129 37.54 18.00 24.13
C LEU A 129 36.70 19.28 23.99
N ARG A 130 37.33 20.44 23.78
CA ARG A 130 36.65 21.73 23.60
C ARG A 130 35.72 21.81 22.37
N ARG A 131 35.76 20.83 21.47
CA ARG A 131 34.75 20.69 20.40
C ARG A 131 33.34 20.42 20.96
N CYS A 132 33.25 19.83 22.14
CA CYS A 132 32.01 19.68 22.90
C CYS A 132 31.81 20.88 23.83
N LYS A 133 30.62 21.50 23.81
CA LYS A 133 30.37 22.66 24.70
C LYS A 133 30.37 22.27 26.18
N TYR A 134 29.99 21.04 26.51
CA TYR A 134 30.07 20.50 27.88
C TYR A 134 31.50 20.60 28.43
N PHE A 135 32.47 20.02 27.71
CA PHE A 135 33.87 20.06 28.13
C PHE A 135 34.46 21.46 28.01
N ALA A 136 34.07 22.26 27.01
CA ALA A 136 34.52 23.65 26.92
C ALA A 136 34.12 24.48 28.15
N ALA A 137 32.92 24.25 28.69
CA ALA A 137 32.47 24.88 29.93
C ALA A 137 33.23 24.36 31.15
N LEU A 138 33.40 23.03 31.26
CA LEU A 138 34.10 22.39 32.37
C LEU A 138 35.58 22.78 32.44
N LEU A 139 36.23 22.94 31.28
CA LEU A 139 37.63 23.32 31.15
C LEU A 139 37.86 24.84 31.15
N SER A 140 36.80 25.64 31.33
CA SER A 140 36.91 27.11 31.38
C SER A 140 37.50 27.59 32.71
N ASP A 141 38.18 28.73 32.68
CA ASP A 141 38.89 29.29 33.83
C ASP A 141 37.96 29.72 34.99
N ARG A 142 36.64 29.73 34.75
CA ARG A 142 35.61 30.11 35.73
C ARG A 142 35.48 29.16 36.92
N TRP A 143 35.97 27.93 36.79
CA TRP A 143 35.92 26.91 37.84
C TRP A 143 37.28 26.67 38.51
N HIS A 144 38.27 27.53 38.24
CA HIS A 144 39.61 27.42 38.83
C HIS A 144 39.66 28.11 40.19
N HIS A 145 40.17 27.40 41.20
CA HIS A 145 40.64 28.04 42.40
C HIS A 145 41.97 28.75 42.09
N PRO A 146 42.15 30.03 42.44
CA PRO A 146 43.31 30.86 42.02
C PRO A 146 44.68 30.43 42.59
N HIS A 147 44.79 29.23 43.17
CA HIS A 147 46.02 28.69 43.76
C HIS A 147 46.41 27.29 43.23
N ALA A 148 45.78 26.78 42.17
CA ALA A 148 46.24 25.58 41.49
C ALA A 148 47.35 25.94 40.49
N GLN A 149 48.50 25.29 40.64
CA GLN A 149 49.72 25.45 39.84
C GLN A 149 49.42 25.21 38.34
N ASP A 150 49.93 26.09 37.46
CA ASP A 150 49.60 26.17 36.01
C ASP A 150 49.94 24.91 35.18
N ASP A 151 50.64 23.92 35.75
CA ASP A 151 51.13 22.71 35.06
C ASP A 151 50.42 21.39 35.47
N ALA A 152 49.34 21.45 36.24
CA ALA A 152 48.66 20.24 36.71
C ALA A 152 47.69 19.65 35.66
N VAL A 153 47.89 18.37 35.30
CA VAL A 153 46.96 17.58 34.47
C VAL A 153 45.56 17.59 35.09
N ARG A 154 44.54 17.84 34.27
CA ARG A 154 43.15 17.99 34.75
C ARG A 154 42.47 16.62 34.85
N HIS A 155 41.89 16.32 36.00
CA HIS A 155 41.13 15.08 36.22
C HIS A 155 39.63 15.33 36.11
N ILE A 156 38.96 14.62 35.19
CA ILE A 156 37.50 14.66 35.00
C ILE A 156 36.94 13.26 35.22
N SER A 157 35.79 13.15 35.87
CA SER A 157 35.06 11.89 35.99
C SER A 157 33.67 12.04 35.38
N LEU A 158 33.33 11.16 34.45
CA LEU A 158 32.04 11.13 33.77
C LEU A 158 31.34 9.80 34.00
N ARG A 159 30.06 9.90 34.29
CA ARG A 159 29.18 8.75 34.50
C ARG A 159 28.66 8.22 33.17
N VAL A 160 28.62 6.91 33.03
CA VAL A 160 28.00 6.21 31.89
C VAL A 160 26.77 5.42 32.37
N PRO A 161 25.62 5.51 31.67
CA PRO A 161 24.46 4.69 32.00
C PRO A 161 24.75 3.19 31.90
N PRO A 162 24.14 2.32 32.75
CA PRO A 162 24.35 0.87 32.73
C PRO A 162 23.57 0.18 31.59
N THR A 163 23.57 0.78 30.40
CA THR A 163 22.93 0.26 29.19
C THR A 163 23.96 -0.40 28.30
N PRO A 164 23.69 -1.59 27.73
CA PRO A 164 24.63 -2.26 26.83
C PRO A 164 25.11 -1.35 25.70
N GLY A 165 26.42 -1.30 25.47
CA GLY A 165 27.03 -0.50 24.40
C GLY A 165 27.19 1.01 24.69
N ALA A 166 26.68 1.54 25.81
CA ALA A 166 26.82 2.96 26.13
C ALA A 166 28.27 3.39 26.40
N MET A 167 29.08 2.50 26.99
CA MET A 167 30.52 2.73 27.17
C MET A 167 31.22 2.84 25.82
N ASP A 168 30.96 1.89 24.92
CA ASP A 168 31.57 1.86 23.58
C ASP A 168 31.15 3.08 22.74
N ALA A 169 29.87 3.47 22.80
CA ALA A 169 29.36 4.67 22.14
C ALA A 169 30.04 5.95 22.69
N ARG A 170 30.26 6.03 24.00
CA ARG A 170 30.98 7.14 24.63
C ARG A 170 32.43 7.22 24.16
N ILE A 171 33.15 6.11 24.19
CA ILE A 171 34.55 6.03 23.74
C ILE A 171 34.62 6.39 22.25
N SER A 172 33.73 5.84 21.43
CA SER A 172 33.65 6.14 19.99
C SER A 172 33.41 7.63 19.73
N LEU A 173 32.50 8.27 20.47
CA LEU A 173 32.28 9.72 20.34
C LEU A 173 33.52 10.53 20.74
N LEU A 174 34.22 10.14 21.81
CA LEU A 174 35.44 10.80 22.24
C LEU A 174 36.57 10.66 21.20
N GLN A 175 36.67 9.50 20.53
CA GLN A 175 37.57 9.32 19.39
C GLN A 175 37.23 10.28 18.24
N LEU A 176 35.93 10.48 17.95
CA LEU A 176 35.50 11.42 16.91
C LEU A 176 35.86 12.88 17.20
N LEU A 177 36.19 13.25 18.44
CA LEU A 177 36.70 14.58 18.75
C LEU A 177 38.10 14.82 18.14
N TYR A 178 38.84 13.77 17.83
CA TYR A 178 40.15 13.83 17.15
C TYR A 178 40.03 13.75 15.63
N THR A 179 38.87 13.35 15.11
CA THR A 179 38.65 13.15 13.67
C THR A 179 37.73 14.25 13.11
N PRO A 180 38.11 14.92 12.01
CA PRO A 180 37.24 15.92 11.37
C PRO A 180 36.16 15.28 10.50
N ASP A 181 36.35 14.02 10.08
CA ASP A 181 35.48 13.32 9.15
C ASP A 181 34.43 12.46 9.87
N LEU A 182 33.26 13.06 10.13
CA LEU A 182 32.10 12.34 10.68
C LEU A 182 31.48 11.36 9.67
N ALA A 183 31.70 11.58 8.37
CA ALA A 183 31.05 10.81 7.31
C ALA A 183 31.63 9.40 7.16
N SER A 184 32.93 9.22 7.39
CA SER A 184 33.53 7.89 7.42
C SER A 184 33.19 7.10 8.69
N ALA A 185 32.89 7.79 9.79
CA ALA A 185 32.58 7.14 11.06
C ALA A 185 31.11 6.74 11.20
N ILE A 186 30.18 7.62 10.78
CA ILE A 186 28.74 7.41 10.92
C ILE A 186 28.21 6.90 9.59
N THR A 187 28.35 5.59 9.38
CA THR A 187 27.98 4.92 8.12
C THR A 187 26.72 4.06 8.24
N THR A 188 26.23 3.83 9.46
CA THR A 188 25.05 2.98 9.73
C THR A 188 24.04 3.66 10.64
N VAL A 189 22.77 3.26 10.52
CA VAL A 189 21.67 3.76 11.37
C VAL A 189 21.93 3.46 12.84
N SER A 190 22.42 2.24 13.17
CA SER A 190 22.75 1.90 14.55
C SER A 190 23.81 2.84 15.12
N THR A 191 24.92 3.06 14.41
CA THR A 191 25.99 3.96 14.87
C THR A 191 25.46 5.38 15.12
N ALA A 192 24.63 5.92 14.23
CA ALA A 192 24.02 7.23 14.43
C ALA A 192 23.12 7.26 15.67
N LEU A 193 22.29 6.22 15.87
CA LEU A 193 21.38 6.11 17.02
C LEU A 193 22.12 5.88 18.35
N ASP A 194 23.26 5.20 18.33
CA ASP A 194 24.09 4.94 19.51
C ASP A 194 24.85 6.20 19.94
N LEU A 195 25.35 6.98 18.97
CA LEU A 195 26.13 8.20 19.23
C LEU A 195 25.26 9.41 19.57
N LEU A 196 24.07 9.54 18.99
CA LEU A 196 23.25 10.76 19.11
C LEU A 196 22.88 11.13 20.56
N PRO A 197 22.45 10.21 21.45
CA PRO A 197 22.20 10.53 22.85
C PRO A 197 23.44 11.06 23.57
N VAL A 198 24.60 10.44 23.30
CA VAL A 198 25.88 10.85 23.90
C VAL A 198 26.36 12.19 23.35
N ALA A 199 26.18 12.42 22.05
CA ALA A 199 26.51 13.67 21.38
C ALA A 199 25.66 14.83 21.93
N SER A 200 24.37 14.57 22.19
CA SER A 200 23.45 15.53 22.80
C SER A 200 23.85 15.84 24.25
N GLU A 201 24.15 14.81 25.06
CA GLU A 201 24.61 14.98 26.45
C GLU A 201 25.88 15.85 26.54
N LEU A 202 26.85 15.60 25.67
CA LEU A 202 28.11 16.35 25.62
C LEU A 202 28.02 17.66 24.83
N ILE A 203 26.87 17.95 24.25
CA ILE A 203 26.60 19.14 23.45
C ILE A 203 27.63 19.26 22.30
N PHE A 204 27.80 18.16 21.57
CA PHE A 204 28.61 18.08 20.34
C PHE A 204 27.74 18.33 19.11
N GLU A 205 27.42 19.60 18.90
CA GLU A 205 26.46 20.10 17.89
C GLU A 205 26.71 19.56 16.47
N ASP A 206 27.96 19.47 16.04
CA ASP A 206 28.27 18.99 14.68
C ASP A 206 27.95 17.50 14.50
N CYS A 207 28.19 16.70 15.53
CA CYS A 207 27.84 15.28 15.53
C CYS A 207 26.32 15.09 15.63
N VAL A 208 25.64 15.85 16.50
CA VAL A 208 24.17 15.84 16.60
C VAL A 208 23.54 16.16 15.23
N ARG A 209 23.95 17.27 14.62
CA ARG A 209 23.45 17.67 13.29
C ARG A 209 23.76 16.64 12.22
N PHE A 210 24.95 16.03 12.24
CA PHE A 210 25.31 14.99 11.29
C PHE A 210 24.43 13.73 11.48
N CYS A 211 24.26 13.25 12.72
CA CYS A 211 23.44 12.09 13.03
C CYS A 211 21.99 12.31 12.58
N LEU A 212 21.39 13.46 12.89
CA LEU A 212 20.01 13.77 12.51
C LEU A 212 19.84 13.81 10.98
N ARG A 213 20.72 14.51 10.26
CA ARG A 213 20.70 14.56 8.79
C ARG A 213 20.95 13.20 8.15
N PHE A 214 21.79 12.37 8.78
CA PHE A 214 22.03 11.01 8.32
C PHE A 214 20.77 10.16 8.50
N LEU A 215 20.17 10.17 9.69
CA LEU A 215 18.91 9.45 9.98
C LEU A 215 17.77 9.91 9.06
N GLU A 216 17.67 11.21 8.79
CA GLU A 216 16.71 11.79 7.84
C GLU A 216 16.92 11.28 6.40
N ALA A 217 18.14 10.97 5.98
CA ALA A 217 18.45 10.66 4.58
C ALA A 217 18.42 9.16 4.24
N VAL A 218 18.62 8.27 5.22
CA VAL A 218 18.80 6.82 4.97
C VAL A 218 17.51 6.02 5.20
N PRO A 219 17.34 4.84 4.58
CA PRO A 219 16.23 3.95 4.88
C PRO A 219 16.36 3.35 6.29
N TRP A 220 15.22 3.08 6.93
CA TRP A 220 15.14 2.41 8.22
C TRP A 220 14.50 1.04 8.04
N ASN A 221 15.01 0.03 8.75
CA ASN A 221 14.25 -1.19 8.98
C ASN A 221 13.26 -0.99 10.15
N GLN A 222 12.49 -2.03 10.48
CA GLN A 222 11.49 -1.96 11.55
C GLN A 222 12.10 -1.66 12.93
N ASP A 223 13.25 -2.25 13.25
CA ASP A 223 13.92 -2.05 14.53
C ASP A 223 14.54 -0.65 14.60
N ASP A 224 15.13 -0.18 13.50
CA ASP A 224 15.65 1.17 13.35
C ASP A 224 14.54 2.21 13.57
N GLU A 225 13.39 2.04 12.92
CA GLU A 225 12.25 2.96 13.04
C GLU A 225 11.74 3.02 14.49
N ALA A 226 11.61 1.87 15.16
CA ALA A 226 11.21 1.83 16.56
C ALA A 226 12.19 2.59 17.47
N ARG A 227 13.49 2.47 17.21
CA ARG A 227 14.53 3.21 17.95
C ARG A 227 14.52 4.71 17.65
N VAL A 228 14.32 5.11 16.39
CA VAL A 228 14.15 6.53 16.02
C VAL A 228 12.94 7.12 16.74
N LEU A 229 11.80 6.42 16.73
CA LEU A 229 10.58 6.87 17.42
C LEU A 229 10.77 7.00 18.93
N ALA A 230 11.53 6.08 19.56
CA ALA A 230 11.87 6.18 20.98
C ALA A 230 12.81 7.36 21.30
N LEU A 231 13.60 7.81 20.33
CA LEU A 231 14.52 8.93 20.49
C LEU A 231 13.83 10.29 20.38
N ILE A 232 12.83 10.42 19.49
CA ILE A 232 12.13 11.69 19.20
C ILE A 232 11.71 12.48 20.46
N PRO A 233 11.11 11.87 21.51
CA PRO A 233 10.71 12.61 22.72
C PRO A 233 11.86 13.29 23.49
N HIS A 234 13.11 12.91 23.22
CA HIS A 234 14.32 13.41 23.88
C HIS A 234 15.03 14.50 23.05
N LEU A 235 14.56 14.77 21.83
CA LEU A 235 15.09 15.79 20.94
C LEU A 235 14.30 17.10 21.11
N SER A 236 14.94 18.23 20.81
CA SER A 236 14.20 19.50 20.68
C SER A 236 13.26 19.47 19.46
N GLU A 237 12.29 20.37 19.42
CA GLU A 237 11.33 20.46 18.32
C GLU A 237 12.01 20.67 16.96
N ASP A 238 13.02 21.54 16.91
CA ASP A 238 13.79 21.83 15.69
C ASP A 238 14.61 20.61 15.23
N GLU A 239 15.15 19.82 16.16
CA GLU A 239 15.93 18.61 15.86
C GLU A 239 15.05 17.45 15.41
N ALA A 240 13.85 17.33 15.99
CA ALA A 240 12.94 16.22 15.72
C ALA A 240 12.11 16.42 14.44
N LYS A 241 11.92 17.66 14.00
CA LYS A 241 10.98 18.05 12.92
C LYS A 241 11.08 17.18 11.67
N ASP A 242 12.29 17.00 11.12
CA ASP A 242 12.47 16.30 9.85
C ASP A 242 12.30 14.77 10.01
N LEU A 243 12.66 14.23 11.18
CA LEU A 243 12.41 12.82 11.52
C LEU A 243 10.91 12.54 11.71
N ILE A 244 10.20 13.43 12.41
CA ILE A 244 8.75 13.38 12.60
C ILE A 244 8.05 13.46 11.24
N ALA A 245 8.51 14.32 10.32
CA ALA A 245 7.93 14.44 8.99
C ALA A 245 7.99 13.15 8.16
N ARG A 246 8.98 12.27 8.41
CA ARG A 246 9.08 10.96 7.73
C ARG A 246 8.03 9.95 8.17
N VAL A 247 7.56 10.05 9.42
CA VAL A 247 6.64 9.07 10.04
C VAL A 247 5.23 9.62 10.26
N SER A 248 5.05 10.92 10.12
CA SER A 248 3.76 11.57 10.33
C SER A 248 2.88 11.44 9.08
N GLY A 249 1.91 10.53 9.14
CA GLY A 249 0.75 10.56 8.26
C GLY A 249 -0.31 11.53 8.77
N THR A 250 -1.16 12.06 7.89
CA THR A 250 -2.42 12.67 8.32
C THR A 250 -3.33 11.59 8.93
N PRO A 251 -4.28 11.95 9.82
CA PRO A 251 -5.41 11.05 10.08
C PRO A 251 -6.02 10.63 8.72
N ASP A 252 -6.34 9.35 8.59
CA ASP A 252 -6.85 8.69 7.37
C ASP A 252 -5.85 8.53 6.21
N SER A 253 -4.57 8.89 6.38
CA SER A 253 -3.56 8.76 5.32
C SER A 253 -3.46 7.32 4.78
N SER A 254 -3.50 6.31 5.65
CA SER A 254 -3.43 4.90 5.24
C SER A 254 -4.67 4.45 4.45
N GLU A 255 -5.84 4.95 4.81
CA GLU A 255 -7.09 4.68 4.11
C GLU A 255 -7.08 5.30 2.71
N GLU A 256 -6.70 6.57 2.59
CA GLU A 256 -6.59 7.27 1.31
C GLU A 256 -5.47 6.70 0.42
N MET A 257 -4.34 6.25 1.01
CA MET A 257 -3.27 5.58 0.26
C MET A 257 -3.74 4.26 -0.34
N LEU A 258 -4.42 3.41 0.45
CA LEU A 258 -4.97 2.14 -0.07
C LEU A 258 -6.07 2.38 -1.11
N TYR A 259 -6.95 3.34 -0.86
CA TYR A 259 -8.00 3.72 -1.81
C TYR A 259 -7.40 4.22 -3.13
N GLY A 260 -6.36 5.06 -3.06
CA GLY A 260 -5.62 5.55 -4.22
C GLY A 260 -4.96 4.42 -5.03
N LEU A 261 -4.40 3.41 -4.37
CA LEU A 261 -3.87 2.21 -5.04
C LEU A 261 -4.95 1.45 -5.81
N ILE A 262 -6.13 1.29 -5.22
CA ILE A 262 -7.27 0.62 -5.89
C ILE A 262 -7.79 1.45 -7.06
N LEU A 263 -7.91 2.77 -6.89
CA LEU A 263 -8.34 3.69 -7.95
C LEU A 263 -7.35 3.72 -9.13
N ALA A 264 -6.04 3.63 -8.86
CA ALA A 264 -5.03 3.54 -9.91
C ALA A 264 -5.20 2.29 -10.80
N LEU A 265 -5.71 1.18 -10.25
CA LEU A 265 -6.05 -0.02 -11.01
C LEU A 265 -7.27 0.19 -11.91
N THR A 266 -8.25 0.99 -11.47
CA THR A 266 -9.48 1.24 -12.23
C THR A 266 -9.23 2.16 -13.43
N HIS A 267 -8.20 3.00 -13.41
CA HIS A 267 -7.88 3.84 -14.57
C HIS A 267 -6.97 3.16 -15.60
N ASN A 268 -6.44 1.95 -15.33
CA ASN A 268 -5.48 1.26 -16.22
C ASN A 268 -5.80 -0.23 -16.42
N PRO A 269 -6.52 -0.61 -17.50
CA PRO A 269 -7.08 -1.95 -17.68
C PRO A 269 -6.06 -3.07 -17.97
N SER A 270 -4.81 -2.78 -18.31
CA SER A 270 -3.79 -3.78 -18.72
C SER A 270 -2.75 -4.11 -17.64
N MET A 271 -3.17 -4.33 -16.39
CA MET A 271 -2.25 -4.52 -15.25
C MET A 271 -2.58 -5.81 -14.47
N ALA A 272 -2.67 -6.97 -15.13
CA ALA A 272 -2.94 -8.24 -14.43
C ALA A 272 -1.90 -8.52 -13.32
N PHE A 273 -0.62 -8.22 -13.58
CA PHE A 273 0.44 -8.33 -12.59
C PHE A 273 0.24 -7.35 -11.42
N VAL A 274 -0.11 -6.09 -11.68
CA VAL A 274 -0.28 -5.13 -10.58
C VAL A 274 -1.60 -5.32 -9.81
N LYS A 275 -2.63 -5.90 -10.44
CA LYS A 275 -3.80 -6.42 -9.72
C LYS A 275 -3.43 -7.55 -8.76
N ALA A 276 -2.55 -8.47 -9.16
CA ALA A 276 -2.05 -9.52 -8.28
C ALA A 276 -1.16 -8.95 -7.16
N PHE A 277 -0.34 -7.94 -7.47
CA PHE A 277 0.49 -7.23 -6.50
C PHE A 277 -0.37 -6.51 -5.45
N VAL A 278 -1.36 -5.71 -5.87
CA VAL A 278 -2.27 -5.04 -4.94
C VAL A 278 -3.08 -6.04 -4.13
N ALA A 279 -3.53 -7.15 -4.72
CA ALA A 279 -4.20 -8.23 -3.97
C ALA A 279 -3.29 -8.80 -2.87
N LYS A 280 -1.99 -9.00 -3.14
CA LYS A 280 -1.01 -9.41 -2.14
C LYS A 280 -0.87 -8.35 -1.03
N LEU A 281 -0.75 -7.08 -1.40
CA LEU A 281 -0.68 -5.98 -0.42
C LEU A 281 -1.90 -5.92 0.50
N LEU A 282 -3.11 -6.04 -0.04
CA LEU A 282 -4.35 -6.03 0.75
C LEU A 282 -4.42 -7.21 1.73
N ARG A 283 -3.90 -8.37 1.34
CA ARG A 283 -3.86 -9.56 2.20
C ARG A 283 -2.82 -9.46 3.32
N GLU A 284 -1.71 -8.78 3.06
CA GLU A 284 -0.59 -8.60 4.01
C GLU A 284 -0.74 -7.33 4.85
N PHE A 285 -1.77 -6.52 4.58
CA PHE A 285 -2.03 -5.29 5.32
C PHE A 285 -2.45 -5.57 6.76
N GLY A 286 -1.85 -4.87 7.73
CA GLY A 286 -2.01 -5.16 9.16
C GLY A 286 -3.41 -4.89 9.73
N SER A 287 -4.25 -4.09 9.06
CA SER A 287 -5.61 -3.75 9.54
C SER A 287 -6.68 -4.24 8.58
N ARG A 288 -7.39 -5.30 8.99
CA ARG A 288 -8.49 -5.89 8.21
C ARG A 288 -9.69 -4.97 8.08
N ASP A 289 -10.04 -4.26 9.15
CA ASP A 289 -11.17 -3.33 9.17
C ASP A 289 -10.97 -2.18 8.18
N LEU A 290 -9.73 -1.68 8.06
CA LEU A 290 -9.40 -0.63 7.10
C LEU A 290 -9.48 -1.16 5.67
N VAL A 291 -8.99 -2.37 5.39
CA VAL A 291 -9.12 -3.03 4.08
C VAL A 291 -10.59 -3.21 3.70
N GLU A 292 -11.44 -3.64 4.64
CA GLU A 292 -12.89 -3.77 4.44
C GLU A 292 -13.51 -2.42 4.06
N ARG A 293 -13.28 -1.35 4.85
CA ARG A 293 -13.82 -0.01 4.55
C ARG A 293 -13.39 0.51 3.18
N VAL A 294 -12.12 0.34 2.81
CA VAL A 294 -11.60 0.81 1.52
C VAL A 294 -12.23 0.04 0.36
N LEU A 295 -12.36 -1.29 0.48
CA LEU A 295 -12.97 -2.12 -0.55
C LEU A 295 -14.47 -1.83 -0.68
N ASP A 296 -15.17 -1.62 0.43
CA ASP A 296 -16.58 -1.20 0.43
C ASP A 296 -16.75 0.15 -0.27
N ARG A 297 -15.92 1.16 0.05
CA ARG A 297 -15.93 2.46 -0.63
C ARG A 297 -15.67 2.33 -2.12
N ALA A 298 -14.68 1.53 -2.51
CA ALA A 298 -14.35 1.29 -3.91
C ALA A 298 -15.50 0.58 -4.65
N PHE A 299 -16.11 -0.43 -4.02
CA PHE A 299 -17.27 -1.13 -4.56
C PHE A 299 -18.45 -0.18 -4.75
N GLN A 300 -18.85 0.56 -3.72
CA GLN A 300 -19.96 1.53 -3.76
C GLN A 300 -19.75 2.59 -4.85
N THR A 301 -18.56 3.17 -4.91
CA THR A 301 -18.23 4.21 -5.90
C THR A 301 -18.30 3.65 -7.31
N THR A 302 -17.68 2.49 -7.55
CA THR A 302 -17.68 1.84 -8.87
C THR A 302 -19.09 1.39 -9.27
N PHE A 303 -19.86 0.86 -8.32
CA PHE A 303 -21.21 0.37 -8.55
C PHE A 303 -22.17 1.51 -8.86
N LYS A 304 -22.06 2.63 -8.14
CA LYS A 304 -22.80 3.85 -8.42
C LYS A 304 -22.61 4.32 -9.86
N VAL A 305 -21.36 4.37 -10.34
CA VAL A 305 -21.07 4.74 -11.74
C VAL A 305 -21.75 3.81 -12.74
N VAL A 306 -21.76 2.50 -12.48
CA VAL A 306 -22.47 1.54 -13.34
C VAL A 306 -23.98 1.79 -13.33
N LYS A 307 -24.57 2.05 -12.16
CA LYS A 307 -26.01 2.34 -12.03
C LYS A 307 -26.39 3.60 -12.81
N GLU A 308 -25.70 4.69 -12.55
CA GLU A 308 -25.94 5.99 -13.22
C GLU A 308 -25.77 5.85 -14.74
N SER A 309 -24.74 5.15 -15.21
CA SER A 309 -24.53 4.90 -16.64
C SER A 309 -25.69 4.12 -17.27
N MET A 310 -26.25 3.13 -16.59
CA MET A 310 -27.37 2.33 -17.11
C MET A 310 -28.70 3.09 -17.05
N GLU A 311 -28.90 3.89 -16.01
CA GLU A 311 -30.06 4.78 -15.88
C GLU A 311 -30.06 5.82 -17.00
N GLU A 312 -28.93 6.49 -17.25
CA GLU A 312 -28.80 7.46 -18.35
C GLU A 312 -28.95 6.80 -19.73
N TYR A 313 -28.42 5.58 -19.92
CA TYR A 313 -28.59 4.84 -21.17
C TYR A 313 -30.06 4.49 -21.46
N THR A 314 -30.82 4.14 -20.42
CA THR A 314 -32.23 3.71 -20.56
C THR A 314 -33.24 4.83 -20.40
N SER A 315 -32.78 6.04 -20.10
CA SER A 315 -33.61 7.22 -19.97
C SER A 315 -34.28 7.56 -21.30
N PRO A 316 -35.61 7.85 -21.31
CA PRO A 316 -36.30 8.29 -22.51
C PRO A 316 -35.63 9.55 -23.06
N GLY A 317 -35.14 9.50 -24.30
CA GLY A 317 -34.36 10.59 -24.89
C GLY A 317 -35.07 11.94 -24.77
N VAL A 318 -34.44 12.88 -24.06
CA VAL A 318 -34.82 14.30 -24.13
C VAL A 318 -34.51 14.77 -25.54
N ARG A 319 -35.44 15.48 -26.18
CA ARG A 319 -35.30 16.01 -27.56
C ARG A 319 -33.93 16.71 -27.74
N GLY A 320 -32.99 16.01 -28.37
CA GLY A 320 -31.66 16.48 -28.76
C GLY A 320 -31.31 15.94 -30.14
N ASP A 321 -30.16 16.35 -30.68
CA ASP A 321 -29.66 15.83 -31.95
C ASP A 321 -29.46 14.31 -31.86
N HIS A 322 -29.82 13.58 -32.93
CA HIS A 322 -29.82 12.11 -32.92
C HIS A 322 -28.41 11.56 -32.72
N ASP A 323 -27.43 12.19 -33.38
CA ASP A 323 -26.02 11.78 -33.33
C ASP A 323 -25.40 12.02 -31.94
N GLU A 324 -25.72 13.15 -31.29
CA GLU A 324 -25.27 13.44 -29.92
C GLU A 324 -25.86 12.45 -28.91
N THR A 325 -27.16 12.14 -29.05
CA THR A 325 -27.86 11.19 -28.17
C THR A 325 -27.26 9.79 -28.29
N GLU A 326 -26.98 9.34 -29.52
CA GLU A 326 -26.39 8.02 -29.76
C GLU A 326 -24.94 7.95 -29.25
N ALA A 327 -24.16 9.03 -29.37
CA ALA A 327 -22.81 9.12 -28.83
C ALA A 327 -22.79 9.03 -27.29
N ILE A 328 -23.70 9.72 -26.61
CA ILE A 328 -23.85 9.67 -25.15
C ILE A 328 -24.24 8.25 -24.70
N GLN A 329 -25.20 7.61 -25.38
CA GLN A 329 -25.60 6.23 -25.08
C GLN A 329 -24.43 5.24 -25.23
N ARG A 330 -23.61 5.38 -26.28
CA ARG A 330 -22.39 4.57 -26.45
C ARG A 330 -21.40 4.81 -25.32
N LEU A 331 -21.16 6.07 -24.95
CA LEU A 331 -20.28 6.43 -23.84
C LEU A 331 -20.73 5.75 -22.55
N ASN A 332 -22.01 5.85 -22.21
CA ASN A 332 -22.59 5.26 -21.00
C ASN A 332 -22.47 3.73 -20.98
N LEU A 333 -22.73 3.07 -22.11
CA LEU A 333 -22.48 1.63 -22.24
C LEU A 333 -21.00 1.25 -22.04
N HIS A 334 -20.07 2.01 -22.60
CA HIS A 334 -18.62 1.78 -22.40
C HIS A 334 -18.18 2.05 -20.95
N THR A 335 -18.72 3.08 -20.32
CA THR A 335 -18.48 3.41 -18.90
C THR A 335 -18.99 2.29 -18.00
N ALA A 336 -20.23 1.80 -18.21
CA ALA A 336 -20.79 0.67 -17.50
C ALA A 336 -19.97 -0.62 -17.70
N MET A 337 -19.53 -0.90 -18.93
CA MET A 337 -18.70 -2.06 -19.26
C MET A 337 -17.34 -2.02 -18.56
N THR A 338 -16.69 -0.86 -18.54
CA THR A 338 -15.37 -0.69 -17.93
C THR A 338 -15.45 -0.83 -16.41
N ASN A 339 -16.38 -0.13 -15.78
CA ASN A 339 -16.60 -0.21 -14.34
C ASN A 339 -17.14 -1.58 -13.91
N GLY A 340 -17.94 -2.25 -14.73
CA GLY A 340 -18.36 -3.64 -14.51
C GLY A 340 -17.17 -4.59 -14.40
N LYS A 341 -16.12 -4.43 -15.21
CA LYS A 341 -14.89 -5.24 -15.09
C LYS A 341 -14.15 -4.97 -13.77
N HIS A 342 -14.20 -3.74 -13.28
CA HIS A 342 -13.63 -3.40 -11.97
C HIS A 342 -14.44 -4.02 -10.84
N LEU A 343 -15.77 -3.98 -10.92
CA LEU A 343 -16.64 -4.67 -9.97
C LEU A 343 -16.36 -6.16 -9.89
N VAL A 344 -16.17 -6.85 -11.02
CA VAL A 344 -15.81 -8.27 -11.00
C VAL A 344 -14.53 -8.49 -10.19
N TRP A 345 -13.49 -7.68 -10.41
CA TRP A 345 -12.25 -7.80 -9.67
C TRP A 345 -12.42 -7.49 -8.17
N LEU A 346 -13.13 -6.41 -7.84
CA LEU A 346 -13.41 -6.00 -6.47
C LEU A 346 -14.18 -7.09 -5.72
N VAL A 347 -15.28 -7.59 -6.30
CA VAL A 347 -16.09 -8.68 -5.74
C VAL A 347 -15.25 -9.92 -5.49
N GLU A 348 -14.40 -10.32 -6.44
CA GLU A 348 -13.51 -11.47 -6.24
C GLU A 348 -12.51 -11.24 -5.09
N ARG A 349 -11.97 -10.03 -4.94
CA ARG A 349 -11.06 -9.70 -3.84
C ARG A 349 -11.78 -9.65 -2.50
N MET A 350 -12.96 -9.06 -2.44
CA MET A 350 -13.79 -8.98 -1.23
C MET A 350 -14.19 -10.38 -0.75
N ILE A 351 -14.55 -11.29 -1.67
CA ILE A 351 -14.85 -12.68 -1.34
C ILE A 351 -13.59 -13.41 -0.83
N GLU A 352 -12.44 -13.25 -1.49
CA GLU A 352 -11.17 -13.85 -1.06
C GLU A 352 -10.77 -13.41 0.35
N LEU A 353 -10.91 -12.12 0.65
CA LEU A 353 -10.56 -11.52 1.94
C LEU A 353 -11.68 -11.66 2.99
N ARG A 354 -12.83 -12.24 2.59
CA ARG A 354 -14.03 -12.43 3.42
C ARG A 354 -14.57 -11.13 4.04
N VAL A 355 -14.72 -10.10 3.20
CA VAL A 355 -15.20 -8.75 3.54
C VAL A 355 -16.28 -8.30 2.54
N ALA A 356 -17.17 -9.22 2.16
CA ALA A 356 -18.14 -9.02 1.08
C ALA A 356 -19.60 -8.90 1.56
N ASP A 357 -19.83 -8.93 2.87
CA ASP A 357 -21.16 -8.94 3.50
C ASP A 357 -21.97 -7.68 3.13
N SER A 358 -21.32 -6.51 3.18
CA SER A 358 -21.88 -5.22 2.76
C SER A 358 -22.22 -5.21 1.27
N ALA A 359 -21.30 -5.66 0.43
CA ALA A 359 -21.48 -5.74 -1.02
C ALA A 359 -22.64 -6.68 -1.43
N VAL A 360 -22.82 -7.84 -0.77
CA VAL A 360 -23.97 -8.72 -1.04
C VAL A 360 -25.29 -8.01 -0.74
N ARG A 361 -25.37 -7.32 0.40
CA ARG A 361 -26.57 -6.57 0.79
C ARG A 361 -26.86 -5.48 -0.24
N GLU A 362 -25.88 -4.66 -0.56
CA GLU A 362 -26.04 -3.59 -1.54
C GLU A 362 -26.41 -4.13 -2.93
N TRP A 363 -25.77 -5.21 -3.41
CA TRP A 363 -26.08 -5.82 -4.70
C TRP A 363 -27.47 -6.45 -4.77
N SER A 364 -28.00 -6.91 -3.64
CA SER A 364 -29.32 -7.56 -3.55
C SER A 364 -30.49 -6.59 -3.54
N GLU A 365 -30.28 -5.32 -3.19
CA GLU A 365 -31.36 -4.34 -2.98
C GLU A 365 -31.41 -3.31 -4.11
N GLN A 366 -31.58 -3.77 -5.36
CA GLN A 366 -31.42 -2.93 -6.55
C GLN A 366 -32.55 -3.09 -7.58
N PRO A 367 -33.82 -2.85 -7.21
CA PRO A 367 -34.96 -3.07 -8.10
C PRO A 367 -34.98 -2.11 -9.30
N ALA A 368 -34.61 -0.84 -9.11
CA ALA A 368 -34.56 0.15 -10.19
C ALA A 368 -33.49 -0.22 -11.23
N PHE A 369 -32.27 -0.47 -10.77
CA PHE A 369 -31.16 -0.90 -11.63
C PHE A 369 -31.48 -2.21 -12.37
N ALA A 370 -32.08 -3.21 -11.70
CA ALA A 370 -32.50 -4.44 -12.35
C ALA A 370 -33.57 -4.21 -13.44
N ALA A 371 -34.47 -3.24 -13.25
CA ALA A 371 -35.45 -2.85 -14.27
C ALA A 371 -34.77 -2.16 -15.47
N ASP A 372 -33.76 -1.33 -15.22
CA ASP A 372 -32.98 -0.67 -16.28
C ASP A 372 -32.18 -1.69 -17.08
N LEU A 373 -31.53 -2.66 -16.43
CA LEU A 373 -30.86 -3.77 -17.12
C LEU A 373 -31.83 -4.58 -18.00
N GLN A 374 -33.03 -4.89 -17.49
CA GLN A 374 -34.06 -5.59 -18.28
C GLN A 374 -34.49 -4.79 -19.50
N ARG A 375 -34.68 -3.47 -19.37
CA ARG A 375 -35.04 -2.58 -20.48
C ARG A 375 -33.91 -2.52 -21.51
N ALA A 376 -32.68 -2.26 -21.04
CA ALA A 376 -31.49 -2.20 -21.88
C ALA A 376 -31.26 -3.49 -22.66
N PHE A 377 -31.38 -4.65 -22.02
CA PHE A 377 -31.04 -5.93 -22.64
C PHE A 377 -32.11 -6.49 -23.58
N ARG A 378 -33.30 -5.90 -23.62
CA ARG A 378 -34.35 -6.19 -24.61
C ARG A 378 -34.16 -5.48 -25.95
N ASP A 379 -33.49 -4.32 -25.95
CA ASP A 379 -33.42 -3.42 -27.12
C ASP A 379 -32.27 -3.75 -28.11
N ASP A 380 -31.48 -4.79 -27.83
CA ASP A 380 -30.38 -5.32 -28.68
C ASP A 380 -29.26 -4.36 -29.13
N ALA A 381 -29.40 -3.04 -28.97
CA ALA A 381 -28.44 -2.03 -29.41
C ALA A 381 -27.06 -2.20 -28.75
N TRP A 382 -27.03 -2.66 -27.50
CA TRP A 382 -25.81 -2.95 -26.76
C TRP A 382 -24.93 -4.05 -27.40
N ARG A 383 -25.49 -4.95 -28.21
CA ARG A 383 -24.78 -6.11 -28.78
C ARG A 383 -23.61 -5.70 -29.67
N ASN A 384 -23.78 -4.61 -30.41
CA ASN A 384 -22.76 -4.11 -31.33
C ASN A 384 -21.74 -3.18 -30.66
N ILE A 385 -22.04 -2.71 -29.44
CA ILE A 385 -21.24 -1.71 -28.71
C ILE A 385 -20.41 -2.39 -27.62
N VAL A 386 -21.09 -3.13 -26.73
CA VAL A 386 -20.50 -3.81 -25.57
C VAL A 386 -21.12 -5.20 -25.36
N PRO A 387 -20.90 -6.17 -26.29
CA PRO A 387 -21.51 -7.50 -26.22
C PRO A 387 -21.19 -8.27 -24.92
N GLY A 388 -20.10 -7.91 -24.23
CA GLY A 388 -19.72 -8.53 -22.97
C GLY A 388 -20.43 -7.99 -21.72
N LEU A 389 -21.14 -6.86 -21.80
CA LEU A 389 -21.71 -6.18 -20.64
C LEU A 389 -22.64 -7.07 -19.81
N PRO A 390 -23.63 -7.79 -20.40
CA PRO A 390 -24.48 -8.70 -19.62
C PRO A 390 -23.68 -9.78 -18.90
N SER A 391 -22.69 -10.37 -19.57
CA SER A 391 -21.88 -11.45 -18.98
C SER A 391 -21.03 -10.98 -17.79
N ILE A 392 -20.58 -9.72 -17.81
CA ILE A 392 -19.80 -9.12 -16.73
C ILE A 392 -20.67 -8.86 -15.50
N LEU A 393 -21.85 -8.28 -15.68
CA LEU A 393 -22.78 -8.03 -14.57
C LEU A 393 -23.29 -9.34 -13.97
N LEU A 394 -23.66 -10.31 -14.82
CA LEU A 394 -24.09 -11.64 -14.36
C LEU A 394 -22.95 -12.42 -13.69
N ARG A 395 -21.68 -12.15 -14.04
CA ARG A 395 -20.53 -12.71 -13.33
C ARG A 395 -20.40 -12.13 -11.92
N CYS A 396 -20.60 -10.83 -11.71
CA CYS A 396 -20.69 -10.25 -10.36
C CYS A 396 -21.80 -10.94 -9.54
N THR A 397 -23.01 -11.04 -10.12
CA THR A 397 -24.14 -11.72 -9.49
C THR A 397 -23.82 -13.18 -9.16
N SER A 398 -23.24 -13.94 -10.09
CA SER A 398 -22.84 -15.32 -9.89
C SER A 398 -21.84 -15.49 -8.74
N ARG A 399 -20.81 -14.63 -8.67
CA ARG A 399 -19.81 -14.69 -7.59
C ARG A 399 -20.44 -14.44 -6.21
N LEU A 400 -21.21 -13.37 -6.09
CA LEU A 400 -21.87 -12.99 -4.82
C LEU A 400 -22.93 -14.03 -4.41
N ALA A 401 -23.80 -14.43 -5.35
CA ALA A 401 -24.86 -15.40 -5.09
C ALA A 401 -24.28 -16.79 -4.77
N ASN A 402 -23.20 -17.21 -5.42
CA ASN A 402 -22.54 -18.48 -5.08
C ASN A 402 -21.95 -18.45 -3.67
N ALA A 403 -21.33 -17.33 -3.27
CA ALA A 403 -20.79 -17.17 -1.92
C ALA A 403 -21.89 -17.24 -0.84
N VAL A 404 -23.07 -16.68 -1.12
CA VAL A 404 -24.27 -16.84 -0.27
C VAL A 404 -24.75 -18.29 -0.26
N ALA A 405 -24.91 -18.90 -1.43
CA ALA A 405 -25.43 -20.26 -1.59
C ALA A 405 -24.50 -21.35 -1.02
N ALA A 406 -23.19 -21.07 -0.95
CA ALA A 406 -22.18 -21.93 -0.35
C ALA A 406 -22.06 -21.73 1.18
N GLY A 407 -22.73 -20.71 1.74
CA GLY A 407 -22.62 -20.37 3.16
C GLY A 407 -21.30 -19.71 3.56
N THR A 408 -20.49 -19.23 2.60
CA THR A 408 -19.27 -18.47 2.91
C THR A 408 -19.57 -17.03 3.32
N ILE A 409 -20.72 -16.49 2.88
CA ILE A 409 -21.27 -15.21 3.34
C ILE A 409 -22.67 -15.49 3.90
N LEU A 410 -22.91 -15.09 5.14
CA LEU A 410 -24.17 -15.33 5.84
C LEU A 410 -25.00 -14.04 5.84
N VAL A 411 -26.14 -14.07 5.14
CA VAL A 411 -27.07 -12.95 5.07
C VAL A 411 -28.49 -13.41 5.39
N ASP A 412 -29.32 -12.48 5.87
CA ASP A 412 -30.70 -12.74 6.25
C ASP A 412 -31.55 -13.27 5.09
N ALA A 413 -32.63 -13.98 5.43
CA ALA A 413 -33.54 -14.56 4.44
C ALA A 413 -34.09 -13.51 3.46
N GLN A 414 -34.31 -12.28 3.92
CA GLN A 414 -34.78 -11.18 3.06
C GLN A 414 -33.74 -10.75 2.02
N VAL A 415 -32.46 -10.67 2.40
CA VAL A 415 -31.36 -10.36 1.47
C VAL A 415 -31.25 -11.48 0.42
N ARG A 416 -31.30 -12.75 0.86
CA ARG A 416 -31.29 -13.92 -0.04
C ARG A 416 -32.47 -13.90 -1.02
N LYS A 417 -33.67 -13.55 -0.54
CA LYS A 417 -34.89 -13.43 -1.36
C LYS A 417 -34.73 -12.32 -2.41
N LYS A 418 -34.36 -11.10 -2.00
CA LYS A 418 -34.20 -9.95 -2.90
C LYS A 418 -33.14 -10.20 -3.96
N LEU A 419 -32.02 -10.83 -3.58
CA LEU A 419 -30.96 -11.21 -4.52
C LEU A 419 -31.48 -12.07 -5.67
N VAL A 420 -32.31 -13.09 -5.39
CA VAL A 420 -32.91 -13.90 -6.46
C VAL A 420 -34.01 -13.12 -7.18
N LYS A 421 -34.89 -12.43 -6.45
CA LYS A 421 -36.05 -11.73 -7.00
C LYS A 421 -35.67 -10.66 -8.03
N ASP A 422 -34.65 -9.87 -7.77
CA ASP A 422 -34.27 -8.75 -8.63
C ASP A 422 -33.42 -9.22 -9.82
N TRP A 423 -32.57 -10.23 -9.62
CA TRP A 423 -31.63 -10.69 -10.66
C TRP A 423 -32.14 -11.82 -11.55
N LEU A 424 -33.12 -12.60 -11.11
CA LEU A 424 -33.74 -13.65 -11.92
C LEU A 424 -34.34 -13.12 -13.22
N PRO A 425 -35.14 -12.02 -13.24
CA PRO A 425 -35.65 -11.45 -14.48
C PRO A 425 -34.54 -10.96 -15.44
N VAL A 426 -33.44 -10.43 -14.90
CA VAL A 426 -32.28 -10.00 -15.72
C VAL A 426 -31.63 -11.19 -16.41
N LEU A 427 -31.44 -12.31 -15.69
CA LEU A 427 -30.92 -13.55 -16.25
C LEU A 427 -31.80 -14.08 -17.38
N ILE A 428 -33.13 -14.10 -17.18
CA ILE A 428 -34.10 -14.57 -18.17
C ILE A 428 -33.98 -13.77 -19.48
N VAL A 429 -34.02 -12.43 -19.39
CA VAL A 429 -33.86 -11.56 -20.57
C VAL A 429 -32.52 -11.84 -21.27
N CYS A 430 -31.43 -11.95 -20.52
CA CYS A 430 -30.12 -12.22 -21.12
C CYS A 430 -30.05 -13.57 -21.86
N LYS A 431 -30.74 -14.59 -21.36
CA LYS A 431 -30.79 -15.93 -21.97
C LYS A 431 -31.63 -15.92 -23.25
N ASP A 432 -32.82 -15.33 -23.21
CA ASP A 432 -33.76 -15.29 -24.33
C ASP A 432 -33.17 -14.55 -25.54
N THR A 433 -32.52 -13.42 -25.29
CA THR A 433 -31.90 -12.61 -26.34
C THR A 433 -30.69 -13.34 -26.97
N ASN A 434 -29.97 -14.17 -26.21
CA ASN A 434 -28.77 -14.91 -26.68
C ASN A 434 -29.04 -16.24 -27.39
N THR A 435 -30.27 -16.47 -27.86
CA THR A 435 -30.66 -17.68 -28.62
C THR A 435 -30.04 -17.80 -30.02
N SER A 436 -29.23 -16.83 -30.46
CA SER A 436 -28.47 -16.90 -31.72
C SER A 436 -27.25 -17.84 -31.60
N PRO A 437 -26.99 -18.73 -32.59
CA PRO A 437 -25.91 -19.72 -32.53
C PRO A 437 -24.48 -19.15 -32.46
N LEU A 438 -24.30 -17.83 -32.64
CA LEU A 438 -23.01 -17.13 -32.64
C LEU A 438 -22.50 -16.70 -31.25
N THR A 439 -23.31 -16.79 -30.18
CA THR A 439 -22.95 -16.31 -28.81
C THR A 439 -22.90 -17.43 -27.76
N SER A 440 -22.50 -18.64 -28.16
CA SER A 440 -22.54 -19.86 -27.33
C SER A 440 -21.63 -19.89 -26.09
N SER A 441 -20.73 -18.91 -25.91
CA SER A 441 -19.71 -18.92 -24.85
C SER A 441 -20.24 -18.65 -23.44
N ASN A 442 -21.38 -17.97 -23.30
CA ASN A 442 -21.94 -17.61 -21.98
C ASN A 442 -22.93 -18.65 -21.42
N LYS A 443 -23.23 -19.72 -22.17
CA LYS A 443 -24.17 -20.76 -21.73
C LYS A 443 -23.81 -21.37 -20.37
N PRO A 444 -22.53 -21.70 -20.07
CA PRO A 444 -22.15 -22.20 -18.74
C PRO A 444 -22.50 -21.22 -17.62
N LEU A 445 -22.21 -19.92 -17.80
CA LEU A 445 -22.50 -18.90 -16.78
C LEU A 445 -24.01 -18.82 -16.45
N TYR A 446 -24.87 -18.95 -17.46
CA TYR A 446 -26.31 -18.91 -17.25
C TYR A 446 -26.80 -20.14 -16.49
N LEU A 447 -26.37 -21.34 -16.89
CA LEU A 447 -26.72 -22.58 -16.20
C LEU A 447 -26.23 -22.58 -14.75
N ASP A 448 -24.99 -22.15 -14.51
CA ASP A 448 -24.43 -22.02 -13.16
C ASP A 448 -25.29 -21.08 -12.31
N LEU A 449 -25.73 -19.94 -12.86
CA LEU A 449 -26.55 -18.99 -12.14
C LEU A 449 -27.98 -19.50 -11.85
N GLU A 450 -28.57 -20.25 -12.78
CA GLU A 450 -29.86 -20.95 -12.55
C GLU A 450 -29.74 -21.90 -11.35
N GLU A 451 -28.70 -22.73 -11.31
CA GLU A 451 -28.46 -23.65 -10.20
C GLU A 451 -28.19 -22.93 -8.87
N ILE A 452 -27.39 -21.87 -8.89
CA ILE A 452 -27.13 -21.02 -7.72
C ILE A 452 -28.43 -20.44 -7.18
N PHE A 453 -29.29 -19.86 -8.03
CA PHE A 453 -30.56 -19.30 -7.59
C PHE A 453 -31.50 -20.36 -7.03
N LEU A 454 -31.61 -21.53 -7.66
CA LEU A 454 -32.42 -22.64 -7.13
C LEU A 454 -31.91 -23.11 -5.76
N ARG A 455 -30.60 -23.16 -5.56
CA ARG A 455 -29.98 -23.48 -4.27
C ARG A 455 -30.30 -22.41 -3.22
N ILE A 456 -30.23 -21.11 -3.55
CA ILE A 456 -30.64 -20.03 -2.64
C ILE A 456 -32.13 -20.15 -2.31
N ILE A 457 -33.00 -20.35 -3.30
CA ILE A 457 -34.44 -20.52 -3.12
C ILE A 457 -34.74 -21.66 -2.14
N SER A 458 -33.99 -22.77 -2.24
CA SER A 458 -34.12 -23.90 -1.31
C SER A 458 -33.77 -23.57 0.16
N THR A 459 -33.23 -22.39 0.46
CA THR A 459 -32.95 -21.93 1.84
C THR A 459 -33.99 -20.94 2.36
N LEU A 460 -35.00 -20.59 1.56
CA LEU A 460 -36.01 -19.60 1.91
C LEU A 460 -37.24 -20.25 2.57
N PRO A 461 -38.07 -19.48 3.29
CA PRO A 461 -39.39 -19.92 3.73
C PRO A 461 -40.24 -20.46 2.58
N MET A 462 -41.22 -21.33 2.89
CA MET A 462 -42.03 -22.01 1.88
C MET A 462 -42.82 -21.05 0.97
N SER A 463 -43.35 -19.96 1.52
CA SER A 463 -44.09 -18.94 0.77
C SER A 463 -43.19 -18.22 -0.24
N ASP A 464 -41.99 -17.82 0.19
CA ASP A 464 -41.02 -17.14 -0.65
C ASP A 464 -40.45 -18.07 -1.73
N SER A 465 -40.25 -19.34 -1.37
CA SER A 465 -39.83 -20.37 -2.32
C SER A 465 -40.86 -20.59 -3.42
N GLN A 466 -42.16 -20.61 -3.06
CA GLN A 466 -43.25 -20.75 -4.02
C GLN A 466 -43.30 -19.59 -5.01
N GLU A 467 -43.19 -18.34 -4.54
CA GLU A 467 -43.17 -17.13 -5.38
C GLU A 467 -42.07 -17.20 -6.43
N LEU A 468 -40.85 -17.61 -6.03
CA LEU A 468 -39.68 -17.59 -6.90
C LEU A 468 -39.59 -18.83 -7.81
N LEU A 469 -39.93 -20.02 -7.33
CA LEU A 469 -39.90 -21.24 -8.15
C LEU A 469 -40.83 -21.16 -9.36
N GLN A 470 -41.99 -20.52 -9.22
CA GLN A 470 -42.91 -20.30 -10.34
C GLN A 470 -42.26 -19.48 -11.46
N GLN A 471 -41.42 -18.50 -11.13
CA GLN A 471 -40.69 -17.71 -12.12
C GLN A 471 -39.56 -18.51 -12.79
N CYS A 472 -38.94 -19.45 -12.06
CA CYS A 472 -37.90 -20.35 -12.59
C CYS A 472 -38.43 -21.36 -13.62
N LEU A 473 -39.74 -21.50 -13.83
CA LEU A 473 -40.29 -22.32 -14.92
C LEU A 473 -39.85 -21.82 -16.30
N SER A 474 -39.49 -20.54 -16.43
CA SER A 474 -38.86 -19.97 -17.63
C SER A 474 -37.52 -20.64 -18.00
N PHE A 475 -36.88 -21.35 -17.07
CA PHE A 475 -35.65 -22.10 -17.36
C PHE A 475 -35.91 -23.37 -18.18
N SER A 476 -37.14 -23.91 -18.10
CA SER A 476 -37.52 -25.14 -18.77
C SER A 476 -37.26 -25.05 -20.27
N THR A 477 -36.53 -26.04 -20.80
CA THR A 477 -36.46 -26.27 -22.24
C THR A 477 -37.62 -27.16 -22.67
N ARG A 478 -37.69 -27.48 -23.97
CA ARG A 478 -38.68 -28.44 -24.51
C ARG A 478 -38.46 -29.89 -24.01
N ASN A 479 -37.29 -30.20 -23.45
CA ASN A 479 -36.95 -31.53 -22.97
C ASN A 479 -36.59 -31.47 -21.48
N VAL A 480 -37.35 -32.18 -20.66
CA VAL A 480 -37.18 -32.17 -19.18
C VAL A 480 -35.81 -32.69 -18.76
N GLU A 481 -35.21 -33.59 -19.54
CA GLU A 481 -33.86 -34.11 -19.32
C GLU A 481 -32.77 -33.02 -19.44
N ASP A 482 -33.06 -31.89 -20.09
CA ASP A 482 -32.11 -30.78 -20.22
C ASP A 482 -32.12 -29.84 -18.99
N CYS A 483 -33.01 -30.04 -18.02
CA CYS A 483 -33.15 -29.19 -16.83
C CYS A 483 -33.20 -29.97 -15.50
N PRO A 484 -32.24 -30.88 -15.22
CA PRO A 484 -32.25 -31.72 -14.01
C PRO A 484 -32.17 -30.91 -12.71
N HIS A 485 -31.52 -29.73 -12.75
CA HIS A 485 -31.46 -28.78 -11.63
C HIS A 485 -32.85 -28.26 -11.23
N LEU A 486 -33.68 -27.92 -12.22
CA LEU A 486 -35.04 -27.44 -12.00
C LEU A 486 -35.91 -28.54 -11.38
N VAL A 487 -35.86 -29.76 -11.94
CA VAL A 487 -36.58 -30.93 -11.41
C VAL A 487 -36.21 -31.20 -9.94
N THR A 488 -34.91 -31.15 -9.63
CA THR A 488 -34.41 -31.36 -8.26
C THR A 488 -34.94 -30.31 -7.28
N ALA A 489 -34.99 -29.04 -7.69
CA ALA A 489 -35.51 -27.95 -6.87
C ALA A 489 -37.01 -28.11 -6.58
N PHE A 490 -37.82 -28.40 -7.60
CA PHE A 490 -39.25 -28.64 -7.44
C PHE A 490 -39.53 -29.88 -6.58
N ASN A 491 -38.82 -30.99 -6.79
CA ASN A 491 -38.94 -32.20 -5.95
C ASN A 491 -38.62 -31.90 -4.49
N THR A 492 -37.60 -31.08 -4.23
CA THR A 492 -37.24 -30.66 -2.87
C THR A 492 -38.36 -29.81 -2.24
N TRP A 493 -38.92 -28.87 -2.99
CA TRP A 493 -40.03 -28.03 -2.53
C TRP A 493 -41.30 -28.84 -2.26
N PHE A 494 -41.71 -29.72 -3.18
CA PHE A 494 -42.86 -30.61 -2.99
C PHE A 494 -42.69 -31.55 -1.80
N ARG A 495 -41.49 -32.10 -1.59
CA ARG A 495 -41.18 -32.93 -0.41
C ARG A 495 -41.39 -32.15 0.89
N ARG A 496 -40.97 -30.89 0.96
CA ARG A 496 -41.17 -30.04 2.15
C ARG A 496 -42.63 -29.67 2.36
N ALA A 497 -43.38 -29.42 1.28
CA ALA A 497 -44.81 -29.12 1.35
C ALA A 497 -45.65 -30.31 1.83
N THR A 498 -45.26 -31.54 1.45
CA THR A 498 -45.98 -32.77 1.77
C THR A 498 -45.61 -33.37 3.14
N HIS A 499 -44.47 -33.00 3.70
CA HIS A 499 -44.00 -33.44 5.02
C HIS A 499 -43.77 -32.25 5.97
N PRO A 500 -44.82 -31.50 6.35
CA PRO A 500 -44.66 -30.42 7.33
C PRO A 500 -44.24 -30.99 8.70
N PRO A 501 -43.36 -30.29 9.45
CA PRO A 501 -42.95 -30.75 10.76
C PRO A 501 -44.16 -30.88 11.69
N GLN A 502 -44.26 -32.01 12.39
CA GLN A 502 -45.28 -32.22 13.42
C GLN A 502 -44.98 -31.29 14.60
N LEU A 503 -45.60 -30.10 14.60
CA LEU A 503 -45.50 -29.10 15.67
C LEU A 503 -46.14 -29.53 17.00
N GLN A 504 -46.55 -30.79 17.15
CA GLN A 504 -47.32 -31.30 18.30
C GLN A 504 -46.53 -31.43 19.61
N ASN A 505 -45.22 -31.16 19.65
CA ASN A 505 -44.38 -31.28 20.85
C ASN A 505 -43.68 -29.97 21.27
N LEU A 506 -44.15 -28.81 20.78
CA LEU A 506 -43.66 -27.49 21.20
C LEU A 506 -44.80 -26.70 21.85
N CYS A 507 -45.28 -27.18 23.00
CA CYS A 507 -46.08 -26.41 23.96
C CYS A 507 -45.45 -26.53 25.34
#